data_AF-A0A3Q7Q2G8-F1
#
_entry.id   AF-A0A3Q7Q2G8-F1
#
_cell.length_a   1.000
_cell.length_b   1.000
_cell.length_c   1.000
_cell.angle_alpha   90.00
_cell.angle_beta   90.00
_cell.angle_gamma   90.00
#
_symmetry.space_group_name_H-M   'P 1'
#
loop_
_entity.id
_entity.type
_entity.pdbx_description
1 polymer ?
#
loop_
_entity_poly.entity_id
_entity_poly.type
_entity_poly.pdbx_seq_one_letter_code
_entity_poly.pdbx_strand_id
1 'polypeptide(L)'
;MAGWQSYVDNLMCDGCCQEAAIVGYCDAKYVWAATAGGVFQSITPVEIDMIVGKDREGFFTNGLTLGAKKCSVIRDSLYVDGDCTMDIRTKSQGGEPTYNVAVGRAGRGRRDQLKAFKQRNERCMKTAS
;
A
#
# COMPACT_ATOMS: atom_id res chain seq x y z
N MET A 1 16.11 6.46 -11.86
CA MET A 1 14.63 6.35 -11.80
C MET A 1 14.09 5.03 -12.39
N ALA A 2 14.78 4.31 -13.28
CA ALA A 2 14.27 3.07 -13.90
C ALA A 2 14.06 1.87 -12.95
N GLY A 3 14.81 1.77 -11.84
CA GLY A 3 14.78 0.58 -10.97
C GLY A 3 13.46 0.36 -10.24
N TRP A 4 12.76 1.43 -9.82
CA TRP A 4 11.51 1.31 -9.08
C TRP A 4 10.32 0.99 -9.99
N GLN A 5 10.30 1.54 -11.21
CA GLN A 5 9.26 1.24 -12.19
C GLN A 5 9.29 -0.24 -12.58
N SER A 6 10.48 -0.80 -12.88
CA SER A 6 10.63 -2.24 -13.11
C SER A 6 10.15 -3.09 -11.92
N TYR A 7 10.24 -2.58 -10.69
CA TYR A 7 9.73 -3.31 -9.52
C TYR A 7 8.19 -3.31 -9.47
N VAL A 8 7.56 -2.18 -9.80
CA VAL A 8 6.11 -2.08 -9.97
C VAL A 8 5.64 -3.03 -11.08
N ASP A 9 6.29 -3.03 -12.25
CA ASP A 9 5.98 -3.96 -13.34
C ASP A 9 6.11 -5.43 -12.90
N ASN A 10 7.15 -5.77 -12.13
CA ASN A 10 7.33 -7.11 -11.58
C ASN A 10 6.26 -7.51 -10.54
N LEU A 11 5.62 -6.56 -9.87
CA LEU A 11 4.49 -6.81 -8.97
C LEU A 11 3.18 -7.01 -9.75
N MET A 12 3.04 -6.28 -10.86
CA MET A 12 1.89 -6.38 -11.76
C MET A 12 1.92 -7.66 -12.61
N CYS A 13 3.12 -8.20 -12.88
CA CYS A 13 3.32 -9.39 -13.70
C CYS A 13 2.64 -10.66 -13.13
N ASP A 14 2.41 -10.72 -11.82
CA ASP A 14 1.72 -11.84 -11.16
C ASP A 14 0.20 -11.89 -11.48
N GLY A 15 -0.39 -10.85 -12.11
CA GLY A 15 -1.79 -10.83 -12.54
C GLY A 15 -2.82 -10.71 -11.40
N CYS A 16 -2.39 -10.77 -10.14
CA CYS A 16 -3.25 -10.65 -8.96
C CYS A 16 -3.50 -9.20 -8.52
N CYS A 17 -2.68 -8.25 -8.98
CA CYS A 17 -2.74 -6.84 -8.57
C CYS A 17 -3.24 -5.99 -9.74
N GLN A 18 -4.26 -5.15 -9.51
CA GLN A 18 -4.71 -4.14 -10.49
C GLN A 18 -3.80 -2.91 -10.53
N GLU A 19 -3.14 -2.60 -9.41
CA GLU A 19 -2.21 -1.49 -9.32
C GLU A 19 -1.18 -1.76 -8.22
N ALA A 20 0.01 -1.20 -8.40
CA ALA A 20 1.08 -1.20 -7.42
C ALA A 20 1.79 0.16 -7.43
N ALA A 21 2.29 0.57 -6.27
CA ALA A 21 3.07 1.79 -6.15
C ALA A 21 4.13 1.67 -5.08
N ILE A 22 5.21 2.42 -5.29
CA ILE A 22 6.33 2.57 -4.39
C ILE A 22 6.35 4.03 -3.98
N VAL A 23 6.20 4.25 -2.69
CA VAL A 23 6.04 5.58 -2.12
C VAL A 23 7.09 5.77 -1.05
N GLY A 24 7.84 6.86 -1.14
CA GLY A 24 8.75 7.24 -0.07
C GLY A 24 7.96 7.90 1.07
N TYR A 25 8.26 7.53 2.32
CA TYR A 25 7.58 8.10 3.50
C TYR A 25 8.50 8.92 4.42
N CYS A 26 9.78 9.03 4.07
CA CYS A 26 10.84 9.51 4.96
C CYS A 26 11.28 10.95 4.58
N ASP A 27 12.38 11.16 3.85
CA ASP A 27 12.74 12.50 3.34
C ASP A 27 12.00 12.85 2.06
N ALA A 28 11.76 11.83 1.23
CA ALA A 28 11.14 11.94 -0.08
C ALA A 28 9.69 11.45 0.01
N LYS A 29 8.79 12.29 0.56
CA LYS A 29 7.36 11.97 0.71
C LYS A 29 6.59 12.12 -0.60
N TYR A 30 6.91 11.29 -1.57
CA TYR A 30 6.24 11.27 -2.87
C TYR A 30 6.29 9.87 -3.49
N VAL A 31 5.45 9.66 -4.48
CA VAL A 31 5.38 8.43 -5.26
C VAL A 31 6.64 8.31 -6.12
N TRP A 32 7.46 7.30 -5.87
CA TRP A 32 8.68 7.02 -6.64
C TRP A 32 8.39 6.27 -7.93
N ALA A 33 7.41 5.37 -7.89
CA ALA A 33 6.92 4.63 -9.04
C ALA A 33 5.48 4.19 -8.77
N ALA A 34 4.64 4.14 -9.79
CA ALA A 34 3.28 3.61 -9.70
C ALA A 34 2.85 3.03 -11.04
N THR A 35 1.83 2.18 -11.01
CA THR A 35 1.15 1.74 -12.23
C THR A 35 0.49 2.94 -12.90
N ALA A 36 0.73 3.10 -14.20
CA ALA A 36 0.14 4.20 -14.97
C ALA A 36 -1.40 4.07 -15.00
N GLY A 37 -2.09 5.19 -14.78
CA GLY A 37 -3.56 5.20 -14.78
C GLY A 37 -4.22 4.68 -13.49
N GLY A 38 -3.43 4.28 -12.48
CA GLY A 38 -3.94 3.87 -11.17
C GLY A 38 -4.31 5.04 -10.26
N VAL A 39 -4.93 4.72 -9.12
CA VAL A 39 -5.23 5.69 -8.05
C VAL A 39 -3.97 6.02 -7.25
N PHE A 40 -3.05 5.07 -7.14
CA PHE A 40 -1.83 5.25 -6.33
C PHE A 40 -0.84 6.29 -6.86
N GLN A 41 -0.91 6.64 -8.14
CA GLN A 41 -0.08 7.73 -8.69
C GLN A 41 -0.50 9.11 -8.14
N SER A 42 -1.76 9.24 -7.72
CA SER A 42 -2.35 10.48 -7.22
C SER A 42 -2.23 10.62 -5.69
N ILE A 43 -1.50 9.72 -5.04
CA ILE A 43 -1.29 9.77 -3.59
C ILE A 43 -0.54 11.05 -3.23
N THR A 44 -1.10 11.79 -2.27
CA THR A 44 -0.50 13.03 -1.79
C THR A 44 0.42 12.79 -0.59
N PRO A 45 1.42 13.67 -0.34
CA PRO A 45 2.25 13.60 0.87
C PRO A 45 1.44 13.62 2.17
N VAL A 46 0.29 14.28 2.18
CA VAL A 46 -0.62 14.34 3.33
C VAL A 46 -1.20 12.95 3.63
N GLU A 47 -1.63 12.22 2.60
CA GLU A 47 -2.12 10.84 2.75
C GLU A 47 -1.00 9.90 3.23
N ILE A 48 0.23 10.10 2.74
CA ILE A 48 1.40 9.34 3.21
C ILE A 48 1.63 9.58 4.69
N ASP A 49 1.62 10.84 5.13
CA ASP A 49 1.77 11.24 6.53
C ASP A 49 0.67 10.68 7.42
N MET A 50 -0.56 10.58 6.91
CA MET A 50 -1.63 9.86 7.60
C MET A 50 -1.26 8.38 7.73
N ILE A 51 -0.93 7.66 6.66
CA ILE A 51 -0.60 6.23 6.71
C ILE A 51 0.55 5.91 7.69
N VAL A 52 1.57 6.76 7.75
CA VAL A 52 2.69 6.59 8.70
C VAL A 52 2.47 7.28 10.04
N GLY A 53 1.35 7.99 10.21
CA GLY A 53 1.01 8.73 11.42
C GLY A 53 0.96 7.85 12.67
N LYS A 54 1.08 8.49 13.84
CA LYS A 54 0.96 7.83 15.14
C LYS A 54 -0.48 7.66 15.61
N ASP A 55 -1.41 8.40 15.01
CA ASP A 55 -2.84 8.36 15.38
C ASP A 55 -3.52 7.14 14.74
N ARG A 56 -3.37 5.98 15.40
CA ARG A 56 -3.81 4.68 14.87
C ARG A 56 -5.30 4.40 15.16
N GLU A 57 -5.83 4.97 16.24
CA GLU A 57 -7.25 4.82 16.62
C GLU A 57 -8.17 5.66 15.72
N GLY A 58 -7.74 6.85 15.29
CA GLY A 58 -8.52 7.71 14.40
C GLY A 58 -8.81 7.12 13.03
N PHE A 59 -7.98 6.19 12.52
CA PHE A 59 -8.22 5.55 11.22
C PHE A 59 -9.45 4.64 11.18
N PHE A 60 -9.80 4.02 12.31
CA PHE A 60 -10.98 3.15 12.36
C PHE A 60 -12.28 3.96 12.30
N THR A 61 -12.28 5.17 12.86
CA THR A 61 -13.45 6.05 12.89
C THR A 61 -13.55 6.95 11.66
N ASN A 62 -12.46 7.63 11.28
CA ASN A 62 -12.46 8.58 10.17
C ASN A 62 -12.13 7.94 8.81
N GLY A 63 -11.55 6.73 8.80
CA GLY A 63 -11.01 6.12 7.60
C GLY A 63 -9.75 6.85 7.12
N LEU A 64 -9.31 6.50 5.91
CA LEU A 64 -8.22 7.18 5.22
C LEU A 64 -8.57 7.37 3.75
N THR A 65 -7.87 8.26 3.07
CA THR A 65 -7.96 8.40 1.61
C THR A 65 -6.65 8.01 0.97
N LEU A 66 -6.73 7.33 -0.18
CA LEU A 66 -5.59 7.06 -1.04
C LEU A 66 -5.92 7.61 -2.43
N GLY A 67 -5.20 8.62 -2.89
CA GLY A 67 -5.41 9.20 -4.22
C GLY A 67 -6.85 9.65 -4.45
N ALA A 68 -7.46 10.31 -3.45
CA ALA A 68 -8.87 10.73 -3.42
C ALA A 68 -9.93 9.60 -3.34
N LYS A 69 -9.54 8.33 -3.22
CA LYS A 69 -10.47 7.22 -2.95
C LYS A 69 -10.57 6.99 -1.44
N LYS A 70 -11.80 6.93 -0.91
CA LYS A 70 -12.03 6.60 0.52
C LYS A 70 -11.66 5.15 0.77
N CYS A 71 -11.01 4.90 1.90
CA CYS A 71 -10.60 3.58 2.32
C CYS A 71 -10.84 3.37 3.81
N SER A 72 -10.98 2.10 4.20
CA SER A 72 -11.10 1.65 5.59
C SER A 72 -9.89 0.81 5.93
N VAL A 73 -9.27 1.05 7.08
CA VAL A 73 -8.26 0.13 7.63
C VAL A 73 -8.98 -1.12 8.12
N ILE A 74 -8.49 -2.29 7.70
CA ILE A 74 -8.95 -3.59 8.19
C ILE A 74 -8.02 -4.06 9.31
N ARG A 75 -6.71 -4.05 9.06
CA ARG A 75 -5.70 -4.40 10.06
C ARG A 75 -4.52 -3.46 9.96
N ASP A 76 -4.02 -3.05 11.12
CA ASP A 76 -2.82 -2.25 11.23
C ASP A 76 -1.76 -3.02 12.01
N SER A 77 -0.69 -3.43 11.34
CA SER A 77 0.49 -4.03 11.96
C SER A 77 1.76 -3.35 11.44
N LEU A 78 1.65 -2.08 11.04
CA LEU A 78 2.74 -1.33 10.38
C LEU A 78 3.93 -1.11 11.32
N TYR A 79 3.64 -0.93 12.61
CA TYR A 79 4.60 -0.75 13.69
C TYR A 79 4.88 -2.02 14.51
N VAL A 80 4.24 -3.14 14.16
CA VAL A 80 4.52 -4.43 14.80
C VAL A 80 5.80 -5.00 14.21
N ASP A 81 6.79 -5.23 15.06
CA ASP A 81 8.05 -5.88 14.68
C ASP A 81 7.78 -7.27 14.11
N GLY A 82 8.20 -7.50 12.86
CA GLY A 82 8.01 -8.76 12.13
C GLY A 82 6.92 -8.73 11.06
N ASP A 83 5.84 -7.98 11.27
CA ASP A 83 4.76 -7.85 10.30
C ASP A 83 5.03 -6.69 9.33
N CYS A 84 5.16 -5.46 9.86
CA CYS A 84 5.36 -4.25 9.07
C CYS A 84 4.37 -4.07 7.91
N THR A 85 3.14 -4.59 8.07
CA THR A 85 2.09 -4.56 7.05
C THR A 85 0.82 -3.91 7.59
N MET A 86 0.04 -3.29 6.71
CA MET A 86 -1.26 -2.72 7.00
C MET A 86 -2.22 -3.11 5.86
N ASP A 87 -3.36 -3.67 6.22
CA ASP A 87 -4.41 -4.07 5.28
C ASP A 87 -5.52 -3.03 5.28
N ILE A 88 -5.86 -2.57 4.10
CA ILE A 88 -6.84 -1.52 3.84
C ILE A 88 -7.85 -2.07 2.82
N ARG A 89 -9.08 -1.60 2.84
CA ARG A 89 -10.06 -1.85 1.77
C ARG A 89 -10.65 -0.53 1.28
N THR A 90 -10.68 -0.34 -0.03
CA THR A 90 -11.34 0.82 -0.63
C THR A 90 -12.84 0.74 -0.37
N LYS A 91 -13.45 1.88 -0.04
CA LYS A 91 -14.90 1.99 0.14
C LYS A 91 -15.52 2.38 -1.18
N SER A 92 -16.58 1.67 -1.56
CA SER A 92 -17.40 2.07 -2.69
C SER A 92 -18.27 3.26 -2.29
N GLN A 93 -18.32 4.30 -3.12
CA GLN A 93 -19.24 5.43 -2.93
C GLN A 93 -20.54 5.30 -3.73
N GLY A 94 -20.69 4.24 -4.55
CA GLY A 94 -21.82 4.13 -5.47
C GLY A 94 -22.03 2.74 -6.09
N GLY A 95 -21.61 1.67 -5.40
CA GLY A 95 -21.75 0.30 -5.90
C GLY A 95 -20.61 -0.18 -6.82
N GLU A 96 -19.58 0.65 -7.02
CA GLU A 96 -18.32 0.21 -7.64
C GLU A 96 -17.67 -0.95 -6.88
N PRO A 97 -16.93 -1.84 -7.57
CA PRO A 97 -16.14 -2.87 -6.92
C PRO A 97 -15.14 -2.27 -5.92
N THR A 98 -15.04 -2.93 -4.77
CA THR A 98 -14.07 -2.58 -3.72
C THR A 98 -12.85 -3.48 -3.82
N TYR A 99 -11.70 -2.94 -3.48
CA TYR A 99 -10.41 -3.59 -3.61
C TYR A 99 -9.68 -3.60 -2.28
N ASN A 100 -9.00 -4.71 -1.99
CA ASN A 100 -8.11 -4.80 -0.85
C ASN A 100 -6.76 -4.21 -1.25
N VAL A 101 -6.21 -3.37 -0.38
CA VAL A 101 -4.93 -2.70 -0.54
C VAL A 101 -4.04 -3.11 0.61
N ALA A 102 -2.94 -3.78 0.30
CA ALA A 102 -1.93 -4.15 1.28
C ALA A 102 -0.77 -3.14 1.23
N VAL A 103 -0.46 -2.54 2.37
CA VAL A 103 0.63 -1.57 2.53
C VAL A 103 1.74 -2.23 3.33
N GLY A 104 2.93 -2.33 2.75
CA GLY A 104 4.14 -2.82 3.42
C GLY A 104 5.09 -1.67 3.74
N ARG A 105 5.52 -1.56 4.99
CA ARG A 105 6.57 -0.62 5.40
C ARG A 105 7.93 -1.32 5.36
N ALA A 106 8.80 -0.88 4.47
CA ALA A 106 10.20 -1.28 4.47
C ALA A 106 11.04 -0.23 5.22
N GLY A 107 11.94 -0.68 6.11
CA GLY A 107 12.91 0.23 6.73
C GLY A 107 13.93 0.75 5.72
N ARG A 108 14.46 1.98 5.92
CA ARG A 108 15.58 2.53 5.13
C ARG A 108 16.76 1.55 5.17
N GLY A 109 16.91 0.69 4.17
CA GLY A 109 18.07 -0.18 4.01
C GLY A 109 17.81 -1.67 3.76
N ARG A 110 16.57 -2.20 3.88
CA ARG A 110 16.33 -3.65 3.69
C ARG A 110 15.55 -3.95 2.41
N ARG A 111 16.28 -4.09 1.29
CA ARG A 111 15.75 -4.68 0.03
C ARG A 111 15.17 -6.08 0.24
N ASP A 112 15.64 -6.81 1.27
CA ASP A 112 15.14 -8.15 1.63
C ASP A 112 13.72 -8.15 2.20
N GLN A 113 13.29 -7.08 2.89
CA GLN A 113 11.92 -6.98 3.39
C GLN A 113 10.89 -6.84 2.27
N LEU A 114 11.26 -6.20 1.16
CA LEU A 114 10.37 -6.03 0.02
C LEU A 114 10.14 -7.37 -0.73
N LYS A 115 11.18 -8.22 -0.78
CA LYS A 115 11.07 -9.61 -1.26
C LYS A 115 10.20 -10.47 -0.34
N ALA A 116 10.39 -10.33 0.99
CA ALA A 116 9.56 -11.02 1.97
C ALA A 116 8.10 -10.59 1.89
N PHE A 117 7.83 -9.29 1.68
CA PHE A 117 6.49 -8.77 1.45
C PHE A 117 5.85 -9.41 0.21
N LYS A 118 6.57 -9.47 -0.92
CA LYS A 118 6.08 -10.15 -2.14
C LYS A 118 5.72 -11.61 -1.85
N GLN A 119 6.63 -12.37 -1.27
CA GLN A 119 6.41 -13.80 -0.97
C GLN A 119 5.30 -14.06 0.07
N ARG A 120 5.05 -13.10 0.98
CA ARG A 120 3.99 -13.18 1.97
C ARG A 120 2.63 -12.79 1.39
N ASN A 121 2.59 -11.77 0.53
CA ASN A 121 1.36 -11.36 -0.16
C ASN A 121 0.90 -12.45 -1.13
N GLU A 122 1.84 -13.07 -1.87
CA GLU A 122 1.55 -14.25 -2.70
C GLU A 122 0.98 -15.43 -1.90
N ARG A 123 1.45 -15.65 -0.66
CA ARG A 123 0.91 -16.69 0.22
C ARG A 123 -0.47 -16.35 0.76
N CYS A 124 -0.68 -15.11 1.21
CA CYS A 124 -1.95 -14.67 1.79
C CYS A 124 -3.09 -14.69 0.75
N MET A 125 -2.77 -14.36 -0.51
CA MET A 125 -3.71 -14.44 -1.63
C MET A 125 -4.05 -15.89 -2.04
N LYS A 126 -3.10 -16.83 -1.96
CA LYS A 126 -3.35 -18.26 -2.26
C LYS A 126 -4.20 -18.98 -1.21
N THR A 127 -4.27 -18.46 0.01
CA THR A 127 -5.12 -19.01 1.09
C THR A 127 -6.53 -18.42 1.15
N ALA A 128 -6.88 -17.50 0.24
CA ALA A 128 -8.19 -16.84 0.20
C ALA A 128 -9.19 -17.48 -0.79
N SER A 129 -8.94 -18.71 -1.25
CA SER A 129 -9.88 -19.52 -2.04
C SER A 129 -10.72 -20.45 -1.18
#